data_AF-A0A921LMD3-F1
#
_entry.id   AF-A0A921LMD3-F1
#
_cell.length_a   1.000
_cell.length_b   1.000
_cell.length_c   1.000
_cell.angle_alpha   90.00
_cell.angle_beta   90.00
_cell.angle_gamma   90.00
#
_symmetry.space_group_name_H-M   'P 1'
#
loop_
_entity.id
_entity.type
_entity.pdbx_description
1 polymer ?
#
loop_
_entity_poly.entity_id
_entity_poly.type
_entity_poly.pdbx_seq_one_letter_code
_entity_poly.pdbx_strand_id
1 'polypeptide(L)'
;INRGDYKKSENEITEALKAGKYVYDTGRVIYENDSPRPSNIIRKYIIDKNTNILKMDNIKGSVDLLNDLEVNSADKDGLLKEIDDMKQAGNEVSVTSVLNRYDKDNNLVSQTVGIRNETTGKKVYRDFTI
;
A
#
# COMPACT_ATOMS: atom_id res chain seq x y z
N ILE A 1 11.47 -3.00 5.91
CA ILE A 1 10.75 -3.71 4.84
C ILE A 1 9.43 -4.20 5.39
N ASN A 2 8.33 -3.61 4.93
CA ASN A 2 6.96 -4.04 5.18
C ASN A 2 6.68 -5.40 4.52
N ARG A 3 7.22 -6.47 5.10
CA ARG A 3 7.14 -7.84 4.55
C ARG A 3 5.71 -8.35 4.41
N GLY A 4 4.77 -7.83 5.21
CA GLY A 4 3.38 -8.28 5.24
C GLY A 4 2.65 -8.08 3.91
N ASP A 5 2.63 -6.85 3.38
CA ASP A 5 1.89 -6.57 2.14
C ASP A 5 2.59 -7.11 0.92
N TYR A 6 3.92 -7.10 0.93
CA TYR A 6 4.69 -7.79 -0.10
C TYR A 6 4.31 -9.26 -0.15
N LYS A 7 4.24 -9.95 1.00
CA LYS A 7 3.83 -11.35 1.06
C LYS A 7 2.38 -11.57 0.60
N LYS A 8 1.46 -10.66 0.94
CA LYS A 8 0.09 -10.70 0.42
C LYS A 8 0.05 -10.64 -1.10
N SER A 9 0.82 -9.74 -1.72
CA SER A 9 0.92 -9.66 -3.18
C SER A 9 1.55 -10.91 -3.81
N GLU A 10 2.56 -11.52 -3.18
CA GLU A 10 3.11 -12.81 -3.64
C GLU A 10 2.08 -13.94 -3.60
N ASN A 11 1.27 -13.99 -2.52
CA ASN A 11 0.24 -15.01 -2.38
C ASN A 11 -0.86 -14.83 -3.43
N GLU A 12 -1.28 -13.59 -3.69
CA GLU A 12 -2.25 -13.27 -4.76
C GLU A 12 -1.75 -13.72 -6.14
N ILE A 13 -0.48 -13.40 -6.46
CA ILE A 13 0.16 -13.86 -7.70
C ILE A 13 0.22 -15.39 -7.77
N THR A 14 0.56 -16.04 -6.66
CA THR A 14 0.65 -17.51 -6.58
C THR A 14 -0.70 -18.17 -6.86
N GLU A 15 -1.78 -17.67 -6.25
CA GLU A 15 -3.13 -18.18 -6.49
C GLU A 15 -3.61 -17.91 -7.92
N ALA A 16 -3.25 -16.77 -8.51
CA ALA A 16 -3.54 -16.48 -9.92
C ALA A 16 -2.83 -17.47 -10.86
N LEU A 17 -1.54 -17.75 -10.64
CA LEU A 17 -0.79 -18.73 -11.43
C LEU A 17 -1.37 -20.14 -11.29
N LYS A 18 -1.77 -20.55 -10.08
CA LYS A 18 -2.45 -21.85 -9.85
C LYS A 18 -3.78 -21.96 -10.60
N ALA A 19 -4.49 -20.84 -10.75
CA ALA A 19 -5.72 -20.76 -11.54
C ALA A 19 -5.49 -20.69 -13.06
N GLY A 20 -4.24 -20.80 -13.54
CA GLY A 20 -3.89 -20.77 -14.95
C GLY A 20 -3.91 -19.37 -15.58
N LYS A 21 -3.86 -18.32 -14.77
CA LYS A 21 -3.88 -16.92 -15.24
C LYS A 21 -2.51 -16.46 -15.74
N TYR A 22 -2.50 -15.48 -16.62
CA TYR A 22 -1.27 -14.84 -17.06
C TYR A 22 -0.86 -13.75 -16.08
N VAL A 23 0.39 -13.81 -15.61
CA VAL A 23 0.95 -12.84 -14.66
C VAL A 23 2.20 -12.18 -15.23
N TYR A 24 2.25 -10.85 -15.11
CA TYR A 24 3.47 -10.06 -15.26
C TYR A 24 3.78 -9.39 -13.93
N ASP A 25 5.03 -9.41 -13.47
CA ASP A 25 5.44 -8.84 -12.20
C ASP A 25 6.77 -8.09 -12.35
N THR A 26 6.81 -6.86 -11.85
CA THR A 26 7.99 -6.02 -11.85
C THR A 26 8.02 -5.18 -10.58
N GLY A 27 9.21 -4.82 -10.12
CA GLY A 27 9.36 -4.02 -8.90
C GLY A 27 10.59 -3.16 -8.93
N ARG A 28 10.50 -2.03 -8.24
CA ARG A 28 11.60 -1.12 -7.98
C ARG A 28 11.80 -1.01 -6.48
N VAL A 29 13.04 -1.19 -6.05
CA VAL A 29 13.47 -0.95 -4.67
C VAL A 29 14.24 0.36 -4.65
N ILE A 30 13.89 1.23 -3.70
CA ILE A 30 14.45 2.58 -3.59
C ILE A 30 15.19 2.67 -2.25
N TYR A 31 16.41 3.18 -2.32
CA TYR A 31 17.29 3.45 -1.18
C TYR A 31 17.53 4.96 -1.11
N GLU A 32 17.51 5.50 0.10
CA GLU A 32 17.89 6.89 0.36
C GLU A 32 19.27 6.93 0.98
N ASN A 33 20.11 7.82 0.44
CA ASN A 33 21.52 7.95 0.82
C ASN A 33 22.26 6.59 0.72
N ASP A 34 23.26 6.38 1.56
CA ASP A 34 24.01 5.13 1.67
C ASP A 34 23.33 4.12 2.62
N SER A 35 22.01 4.19 2.78
CA SER A 35 21.28 3.28 3.67
C SER A 35 21.36 1.84 3.17
N PRO A 36 21.75 0.86 4.01
CA PRO A 36 21.70 -0.56 3.66
C PRO A 36 20.27 -1.11 3.61
N ARG A 37 19.27 -0.30 4.01
CA ARG A 37 17.85 -0.67 4.07
C ARG A 37 17.05 0.17 3.08
N PRO A 38 16.18 -0.42 2.25
CA PRO A 38 15.40 0.35 1.31
C PRO A 38 14.37 1.21 2.03
N SER A 39 14.25 2.48 1.62
CA SER A 39 13.22 3.39 2.12
C SER A 39 11.86 3.01 1.53
N ASN A 40 11.81 2.71 0.23
CA ASN A 40 10.56 2.45 -0.47
C ASN A 40 10.65 1.24 -1.40
N ILE A 41 9.51 0.58 -1.63
CA ILE A 41 9.36 -0.47 -2.64
C ILE A 41 8.09 -0.19 -3.43
N ILE A 42 8.20 -0.21 -4.76
CA ILE A 42 7.07 -0.09 -5.68
C ILE A 42 7.00 -1.37 -6.50
N ARG A 43 5.93 -2.15 -6.38
CA ARG A 43 5.68 -3.37 -7.14
C ARG A 43 4.49 -3.15 -8.06
N LYS A 44 4.65 -3.48 -9.34
CA LYS A 44 3.57 -3.53 -10.32
C LYS A 44 3.38 -4.98 -10.76
N TYR A 45 2.18 -5.50 -10.59
CA TYR A 45 1.82 -6.83 -11.07
C TYR A 45 0.49 -6.80 -11.82
N ILE A 46 0.42 -7.55 -12.92
CA ILE A 46 -0.73 -7.62 -13.82
C ILE A 46 -1.25 -9.05 -13.81
N ILE A 47 -2.55 -9.23 -13.55
CA ILE A 47 -3.22 -10.54 -13.57
C ILE A 47 -4.38 -10.44 -14.58
N ASP A 48 -4.31 -11.19 -15.67
CA ASP A 48 -5.31 -11.18 -16.76
C ASP A 48 -5.74 -9.76 -17.17
N LYS A 49 -4.74 -8.90 -17.39
CA LYS A 49 -4.85 -7.47 -17.77
C LYS A 49 -5.24 -6.49 -16.65
N ASN A 50 -5.69 -6.95 -15.49
CA ASN A 50 -5.93 -6.07 -14.34
C ASN A 50 -4.59 -5.68 -13.72
N THR A 51 -4.32 -4.39 -13.64
CA THR A 51 -3.05 -3.87 -13.12
C THR A 51 -3.17 -3.60 -11.62
N ASN A 52 -2.15 -3.97 -10.87
CA ASN A 52 -2.04 -3.69 -9.45
C ASN A 52 -0.71 -2.99 -9.19
N ILE A 53 -0.74 -1.90 -8.44
CA ILE A 53 0.45 -1.14 -8.04
C ILE A 53 0.48 -1.07 -6.51
N LEU A 54 1.42 -1.79 -5.91
CA LEU A 54 1.70 -1.77 -4.48
C LEU A 54 2.88 -0.85 -4.20
N LYS A 55 2.64 0.26 -3.52
CA LYS A 55 3.67 1.11 -2.93
C LYS A 55 3.81 0.76 -1.45
N MET A 56 5.04 0.62 -0.97
CA MET A 56 5.35 0.36 0.43
C MET A 56 6.41 1.34 0.91
N ASP A 57 6.13 1.91 2.07
CA ASP A 57 7.03 2.80 2.78
C ASP A 57 7.60 2.07 4.03
N ASN A 58 8.92 2.18 4.20
CA ASN A 58 9.66 1.61 5.32
C ASN A 58 10.16 2.66 6.31
N ILE A 59 9.81 3.93 6.10
CA ILE A 59 10.13 5.03 7.00
C ILE A 59 9.10 5.03 8.13
N LYS A 60 9.59 4.81 9.35
CA LYS A 60 8.76 4.80 10.56
C LYS A 60 8.20 6.20 10.82
N GLY A 61 6.92 6.30 11.12
CA GLY A 61 6.20 7.56 11.34
C GLY A 61 5.82 8.30 10.06
N SER A 62 6.20 7.80 8.88
CA SER A 62 5.87 8.42 7.60
C SER A 62 4.38 8.24 7.29
N VAL A 63 3.77 9.28 6.74
CA VAL A 63 2.40 9.26 6.20
C VAL A 63 2.38 9.68 4.72
N ASP A 64 3.53 9.74 4.07
CA ASP A 64 3.69 10.38 2.75
C ASP A 64 2.89 9.70 1.64
N LEU A 65 2.63 8.40 1.77
CA LEU A 65 1.80 7.65 0.83
C LEU A 65 0.34 8.15 0.76
N LEU A 66 -0.13 8.93 1.73
CA LEU A 66 -1.47 9.56 1.65
C LEU A 66 -1.58 10.57 0.51
N ASN A 67 -0.46 11.10 0.03
CA ASN A 67 -0.42 12.00 -1.12
C ASN A 67 -0.80 11.30 -2.43
N ASP A 68 -0.67 9.97 -2.49
CA ASP A 68 -1.02 9.14 -3.64
C ASP A 68 -2.49 8.70 -3.68
N LEU A 69 -3.31 9.17 -2.74
CA LEU A 69 -4.73 8.84 -2.69
C LEU A 69 -5.52 9.69 -3.68
N GLU A 70 -6.27 9.00 -4.55
CA GLU A 70 -7.18 9.53 -5.57
C GLU A 70 -8.66 9.35 -5.16
N VAL A 71 -8.92 9.09 -3.88
CA VAL A 71 -10.27 8.95 -3.31
C VAL A 71 -10.98 10.31 -3.21
N ASN A 72 -12.30 10.28 -3.05
CA ASN A 72 -13.08 11.49 -2.82
C ASN A 72 -12.63 12.23 -1.53
N SER A 73 -12.94 13.52 -1.44
CA SER A 73 -12.49 14.37 -0.33
C SER A 73 -12.99 13.88 1.03
N ALA A 74 -14.23 13.38 1.12
CA ALA A 74 -14.80 12.92 2.38
C ALA A 74 -14.05 11.69 2.94
N ASP A 75 -13.72 10.73 2.07
CA ASP A 75 -12.92 9.56 2.44
C ASP A 75 -11.50 9.94 2.85
N LYS A 76 -10.88 10.87 2.12
CA LYS A 76 -9.55 11.38 2.43
C LYS A 76 -9.52 12.11 3.76
N ASP A 77 -10.48 13.01 4.00
CA ASP A 77 -10.61 13.77 5.23
C ASP A 77 -10.90 12.85 6.43
N GLY A 78 -11.74 11.84 6.24
CA GLY A 78 -12.03 10.83 7.25
C GLY A 78 -10.78 10.04 7.66
N LEU A 79 -9.97 9.62 6.69
CA LEU A 79 -8.71 8.92 6.94
C LEU A 79 -7.67 9.81 7.63
N LEU A 80 -7.53 11.06 7.20
CA LEU A 80 -6.64 12.03 7.83
C LEU A 80 -7.03 12.27 9.29
N LYS A 81 -8.32 12.45 9.54
CA LYS A 81 -8.84 12.60 10.90
C LYS A 81 -8.56 11.38 11.77
N GLU A 82 -8.76 10.17 11.26
CA GLU A 82 -8.44 8.93 12.00
C GLU A 82 -6.96 8.91 12.42
N ILE A 83 -6.06 9.21 11.49
CA ILE A 83 -4.62 9.23 11.75
C ILE A 83 -4.26 10.32 12.77
N ASP A 84 -4.87 11.49 12.69
CA ASP A 84 -4.66 12.58 13.64
C ASP A 84 -5.20 12.25 15.03
N ASP A 85 -6.38 11.64 15.14
CA ASP A 85 -6.95 11.18 16.41
C ASP A 85 -6.02 10.13 17.07
N MET A 86 -5.45 9.22 16.28
CA MET A 86 -4.45 8.25 16.78
C MET A 86 -3.19 8.95 17.31
N LYS A 87 -2.69 9.97 16.60
CA LYS A 87 -1.54 10.77 17.02
C LYS A 87 -1.82 11.59 18.29
N GLN A 88 -3.01 12.20 18.39
CA GLN A 88 -3.45 12.95 19.57
C GLN A 88 -3.58 12.05 20.81
N ALA A 89 -3.93 10.78 20.61
CA ALA A 89 -3.90 9.75 21.64
C ALA A 89 -2.47 9.28 22.02
N GLY A 90 -1.42 9.92 21.49
CA GLY A 90 -0.02 9.63 21.81
C GLY A 90 0.58 8.46 21.05
N ASN A 91 -0.06 7.97 19.98
CA ASN A 91 0.48 6.89 19.18
C ASN A 91 1.40 7.39 18.07
N GLU A 92 2.47 6.64 17.81
CA GLU A 92 3.25 6.79 16.60
C GLU A 92 2.59 5.99 15.47
N VAL A 93 2.32 6.63 14.34
CA VAL A 93 1.53 6.07 13.24
C VAL A 93 2.31 6.18 11.94
N SER A 94 2.38 5.08 11.20
CA SER A 94 2.94 5.03 9.84
C SER A 94 1.88 4.60 8.82
N VAL A 95 1.82 5.25 7.67
CA VAL A 95 1.16 4.70 6.48
C VAL A 95 2.19 3.89 5.73
N THR A 96 2.02 2.58 5.81
CA THR A 96 3.03 1.60 5.43
C THR A 96 2.89 1.07 4.00
N SER A 97 1.70 1.20 3.43
CA SER A 97 1.44 0.76 2.06
C SER A 97 0.18 1.37 1.48
N VAL A 98 0.19 1.51 0.16
CA VAL A 98 -0.97 1.81 -0.67
C VAL A 98 -0.99 0.82 -1.83
N LEU A 99 -2.06 0.06 -1.96
CA LEU A 99 -2.32 -0.84 -3.09
C LEU A 99 -3.39 -0.22 -3.98
N ASN A 100 -3.01 0.17 -5.18
CA ASN A 100 -3.93 0.62 -6.22
C ASN A 100 -4.28 -0.56 -7.12
N ARG A 101 -5.57 -0.75 -7.38
CA ARG A 101 -6.07 -1.75 -8.34
C ARG A 101 -6.71 -1.04 -9.50
N TYR A 102 -6.39 -1.48 -10.70
CA TYR A 102 -6.90 -0.96 -11.95
C TYR A 102 -7.55 -2.09 -12.74
N ASP A 103 -8.65 -1.77 -13.43
CA ASP A 103 -9.28 -2.69 -14.36
C ASP A 103 -8.44 -2.86 -15.65
N LYS A 104 -8.96 -3.69 -16.57
CA LYS A 104 -8.36 -3.95 -17.88
C LYS A 104 -8.23 -2.72 -18.78
N ASP A 105 -9.04 -1.69 -18.53
CA ASP A 105 -9.10 -0.43 -19.28
C ASP A 105 -8.24 0.65 -18.60
N ASN A 106 -7.49 0.25 -17.57
CA ASN A 106 -6.59 1.09 -16.77
C ASN A 106 -7.31 2.19 -15.97
N ASN A 107 -8.59 1.98 -15.65
CA ASN A 107 -9.30 2.82 -14.68
C ASN A 107 -8.97 2.35 -13.27
N LEU A 108 -8.68 3.28 -12.37
CA LEU A 108 -8.51 2.98 -10.95
C LEU A 108 -9.86 2.52 -10.38
N VAL A 109 -9.91 1.32 -9.79
CA VAL A 109 -11.14 0.74 -9.22
C VAL A 109 -11.14 0.73 -7.71
N SER A 110 -9.97 0.61 -7.07
CA SER A 110 -9.85 0.67 -5.62
C SER A 110 -8.46 1.03 -5.13
N GLN A 111 -8.41 1.57 -3.91
CA GLN A 111 -7.19 1.80 -3.17
C GLN A 111 -7.31 1.17 -1.77
N THR A 112 -6.31 0.39 -1.37
CA THR A 112 -6.19 -0.15 0.00
C THR A 112 -5.00 0.50 0.71
N VAL A 113 -5.24 1.12 1.86
CA VAL A 113 -4.23 1.80 2.67
C VAL A 113 -3.90 0.97 3.90
N GLY A 114 -2.62 0.63 4.09
CA GLY A 114 -2.12 -0.07 5.26
C GLY A 114 -1.60 0.91 6.31
N ILE A 115 -2.27 1.00 7.45
CA ILE A 115 -1.92 1.91 8.56
C ILE A 115 -1.38 1.10 9.72
N ARG A 116 -0.19 1.44 10.20
CA ARG A 116 0.47 0.77 11.32
C ARG A 116 0.56 1.72 12.51
N ASN A 117 0.00 1.30 13.64
CA ASN A 117 0.30 1.90 14.93
C ASN A 117 1.63 1.31 15.40
N GLU A 118 2.69 2.09 15.36
CA GLU A 118 4.04 1.65 15.74
C GLU A 118 4.20 1.45 17.24
N THR A 119 3.41 2.15 18.06
CA THR A 119 3.39 1.99 19.52
C THR A 119 2.89 0.61 19.94
N THR A 120 1.85 0.10 19.28
CA THR A 120 1.23 -1.20 19.60
C THR A 120 1.67 -2.32 18.66
N GLY A 121 2.32 -1.99 17.54
CA GLY A 121 2.65 -2.91 16.45
C GLY A 121 1.45 -3.40 15.64
N LYS A 122 0.23 -2.92 15.93
CA LYS A 122 -0.99 -3.33 15.23
C LYS A 122 -1.09 -2.62 13.88
N LYS A 123 -1.54 -3.36 12.86
CA LYS A 123 -1.79 -2.85 11.52
C LYS A 123 -3.25 -3.04 11.15
N VAL A 124 -3.85 -1.98 10.61
CA VAL A 124 -5.21 -1.97 10.08
C VAL A 124 -5.18 -1.58 8.60
N TYR A 125 -6.27 -1.89 7.90
CA TYR A 125 -6.44 -1.54 6.49
C TYR A 125 -7.68 -0.68 6.32
N ARG A 126 -7.63 0.22 5.35
CA ARG A 126 -8.78 0.99 4.86
C ARG A 126 -8.90 0.77 3.37
N ASP A 127 -10.07 0.36 2.93
CA ASP A 127 -10.36 0.03 1.54
C ASP A 127 -11.32 1.08 0.99
N PHE A 128 -10.98 1.63 -0.17
CA PHE A 128 -11.76 2.65 -0.87
C PHE A 128 -12.08 2.13 -2.27
N THR A 129 -13.35 2.25 -2.67
CA THR A 129 -13.78 2.00 -4.05
C THR A 129 -13.87 3.35 -4.76
N ILE A 130 -13.44 3.39 -6.02
CA ILE A 130 -13.46 4.60 -6.86
C ILE A 130 -14.73 4.62 -7.72
#